data_AF-A0AAV5GNY7-F1
#
_entry.id   AF-A0AAV5GNY7-F1
#
_cell.length_a   1.000
_cell.length_b   1.000
_cell.length_c   1.000
_cell.angle_alpha   90.00
_cell.angle_beta   90.00
_cell.angle_gamma   90.00
#
_symmetry.space_group_name_H-M   'P 1'
#
loop_
_entity.id
_entity.type
_entity.pdbx_description
1 polymer ?
#
loop_
_entity_poly.entity_id
_entity_poly.type
_entity_poly.pdbx_seq_one_letter_code
_entity_poly.pdbx_strand_id
1 'polypeptide(L)'
;MAVADLPPELLARILSVDLPSGESRDGFYARANFLAACSLVSRLWRDLAQPLLYEEVRVLCTRTGPLDRFLQTCGERPDLLARRVLDLLSRAIGLEAVYFGSFGLLDLADLQCWPTELASLSMWAGDVTYSNPTPPPRLANLRLVSWSGVGVRGEAESFFRPAVLPNLCCISHGYAASFRLDAFPSTLRVISNTNLRVSLDSATTADTTLYGQRFDGFVDALADGAPLASLFGASSSAHIYHLRISDIYYRSSFRMLKDTLSYDPELTNLKTLYLPPEFACRPSKLSEKERGSLQDEEAFWRLMQEKKVQVLSDDTGLSFDEGCSIPVEWRG
;
A
#
# COMPACT_ATOMS: atom_id res chain seq x y z
N MET A 1 38.29 -15.13 0.24
CA MET A 1 37.15 -15.42 1.12
C MET A 1 36.01 -14.55 0.62
N ALA A 2 34.99 -15.14 0.03
CA ALA A 2 33.84 -14.40 -0.46
C ALA A 2 32.92 -14.02 0.71
N VAL A 3 32.14 -12.95 0.56
CA VAL A 3 31.11 -12.56 1.55
C VAL A 3 30.08 -13.69 1.76
N ALA A 4 29.90 -14.54 0.75
CA ALA A 4 29.07 -15.75 0.83
C ALA A 4 29.63 -16.83 1.77
N ASP A 5 30.92 -16.78 2.11
CA ASP A 5 31.60 -17.76 2.98
C ASP A 5 31.59 -17.31 4.46
N LEU A 6 30.98 -16.17 4.79
CA LEU A 6 30.93 -15.67 6.16
C LEU A 6 29.94 -16.50 7.01
N PRO A 7 30.32 -16.85 8.26
CA PRO A 7 29.41 -17.43 9.22
C PRO A 7 28.17 -16.54 9.47
N PRO A 8 26.98 -17.13 9.64
CA PRO A 8 25.74 -16.39 9.88
C PRO A 8 25.80 -15.48 11.11
N GLU A 9 26.59 -15.83 12.13
CA GLU A 9 26.75 -15.02 13.34
C GLU A 9 27.50 -13.71 13.06
N LEU A 10 28.45 -13.73 12.13
CA LEU A 10 29.18 -12.54 11.70
C LEU A 10 28.31 -11.68 10.78
N LEU A 11 27.51 -12.28 9.91
CA LEU A 11 26.53 -11.58 9.07
C LEU A 11 25.45 -10.91 9.92
N ALA A 12 24.93 -11.59 10.94
CA ALA A 12 23.99 -11.02 11.90
C ALA A 12 24.63 -9.86 12.69
N ARG A 13 25.91 -9.97 13.05
CA ARG A 13 26.64 -8.88 13.72
C ARG A 13 26.77 -7.65 12.81
N ILE A 14 27.11 -7.84 11.53
CA ILE A 14 27.18 -6.76 10.53
C ILE A 14 25.82 -6.07 10.41
N LEU A 15 24.75 -6.87 10.24
CA LEU A 15 23.38 -6.33 10.19
C LEU A 15 23.01 -5.57 11.45
N SER A 16 23.48 -5.96 12.64
CA SER A 16 23.17 -5.27 13.90
C SER A 16 23.97 -3.97 14.13
N VAL A 17 25.16 -3.84 13.53
CA VAL A 17 26.05 -2.69 13.70
C VAL A 17 25.74 -1.59 12.69
N ASP A 18 25.51 -1.98 11.44
CA ASP A 18 25.28 -1.04 10.33
C ASP A 18 23.79 -0.72 10.12
N LEU A 19 22.91 -1.28 10.94
CA LEU A 19 21.47 -1.00 10.86
C LEU A 19 21.21 0.46 11.16
N PRO A 20 20.63 1.23 10.23
CA PRO A 20 20.23 2.60 10.52
C PRO A 20 19.31 2.66 11.74
N SER A 21 19.51 3.66 12.60
CA SER A 21 18.68 3.82 13.80
C SER A 21 17.24 4.10 13.40
N GLY A 22 16.31 3.34 13.99
CA GLY A 22 14.88 3.52 13.72
C GLY A 22 14.27 4.73 14.44
N GLU A 23 15.04 5.54 15.15
CA GLU A 23 14.53 6.55 16.08
C GLU A 23 13.84 7.74 15.39
N SER A 24 14.11 7.93 14.08
CA SER A 24 13.48 8.95 13.25
C SER A 24 12.77 8.34 12.04
N ARG A 25 11.85 9.10 11.44
CA ARG A 25 11.15 8.70 10.21
C ARG A 25 12.13 8.39 9.07
N ASP A 26 13.12 9.24 8.84
CA ASP A 26 14.12 9.03 7.79
C ASP A 26 15.05 7.85 8.10
N GLY A 27 15.34 7.61 9.39
CA GLY A 27 16.08 6.44 9.85
C GLY A 27 15.34 5.13 9.60
N PHE A 28 14.01 5.12 9.73
CA PHE A 28 13.17 3.97 9.37
C PHE A 28 13.26 3.64 7.87
N TYR A 29 13.17 4.64 7.00
CA TYR A 29 13.33 4.43 5.55
C TYR A 29 14.72 3.92 5.19
N ALA A 30 15.76 4.51 5.78
CA ALA A 30 17.13 4.04 5.59
C ALA A 30 17.27 2.58 6.02
N ARG A 31 16.65 2.20 7.15
CA ARG A 31 16.67 0.84 7.69
C ARG A 31 15.91 -0.16 6.82
N ALA A 32 14.68 0.16 6.41
CA ALA A 32 13.87 -0.69 5.55
C ALA A 32 14.57 -0.94 4.21
N ASN A 33 15.07 0.12 3.55
CA ASN A 33 15.82 0.02 2.30
C ASN A 33 17.11 -0.79 2.47
N PHE A 34 17.82 -0.60 3.58
CA PHE A 34 19.03 -1.36 3.88
C PHE A 34 18.75 -2.86 4.04
N LEU A 35 17.72 -3.23 4.81
CA LEU A 35 17.36 -4.63 5.03
C LEU A 35 16.73 -5.29 3.78
N ALA A 36 15.97 -4.54 2.99
CA ALA A 36 15.45 -4.99 1.70
C ALA A 36 16.60 -5.28 0.73
N ALA A 37 17.58 -4.38 0.62
CA ALA A 37 18.77 -4.60 -0.19
C ALA A 37 19.57 -5.83 0.29
N CYS A 38 19.73 -6.00 1.60
CA CYS A 38 20.37 -7.18 2.20
C CYS A 38 19.64 -8.48 1.83
N SER A 39 18.31 -8.47 1.81
CA SER A 39 17.47 -9.64 1.49
C SER A 39 17.60 -10.14 0.04
N LEU A 40 18.20 -9.33 -0.84
CA LEU A 40 18.45 -9.66 -2.24
C LEU A 40 19.85 -10.24 -2.49
N VAL A 41 20.77 -10.17 -1.52
CA VAL A 41 22.18 -10.58 -1.69
C VAL A 41 22.33 -12.09 -1.84
N SER A 42 21.69 -12.87 -0.96
CA SER A 42 21.70 -14.34 -1.00
C SER A 42 20.60 -14.91 -0.09
N ARG A 43 20.37 -16.22 -0.14
CA ARG A 43 19.42 -16.89 0.75
C ARG A 43 19.76 -16.70 2.23
N LEU A 44 21.04 -16.83 2.60
CA LEU A 44 21.49 -16.66 3.98
C LEU A 44 21.26 -15.22 4.49
N TRP A 45 21.51 -14.22 3.65
CA TRP A 45 21.25 -12.82 4.00
C TRP A 45 19.76 -12.52 4.10
N ARG A 46 18.94 -13.14 3.24
CA ARG A 46 17.47 -13.07 3.30
C ARG A 46 16.93 -13.64 4.61
N ASP A 47 17.41 -14.83 4.98
CA ASP A 47 16.96 -15.52 6.20
C ASP A 47 17.31 -14.72 7.47
N LEU A 48 18.35 -13.87 7.43
CA LEU A 48 18.75 -12.99 8.53
C LEU A 48 18.09 -11.60 8.49
N ALA A 49 17.91 -11.01 7.30
CA ALA A 49 17.39 -9.65 7.15
C ALA A 49 15.86 -9.56 7.14
N GLN A 50 15.17 -10.59 6.63
CA GLN A 50 13.69 -10.61 6.59
C GLN A 50 13.05 -10.60 7.99
N PRO A 51 13.51 -11.37 8.99
CA PRO A 51 12.96 -11.26 10.33
C PRO A 51 13.07 -9.83 10.89
N LEU A 52 14.19 -9.15 10.65
CA LEU A 52 14.45 -7.78 11.09
C LEU A 52 13.60 -6.72 10.35
N LEU A 53 13.13 -7.02 9.14
CA LEU A 53 12.15 -6.20 8.41
C LEU A 53 10.78 -6.24 9.09
N TYR A 54 10.45 -7.35 9.76
CA TYR A 54 9.13 -7.62 10.34
C TYR A 54 9.10 -7.55 11.87
N GLU A 55 10.23 -7.24 12.51
CA GLU A 55 10.38 -7.25 13.98
C GLU A 55 9.80 -6.00 14.68
N GLU A 56 9.54 -4.90 13.97
CA GLU A 56 9.03 -3.67 14.60
C GLU A 56 7.50 -3.56 14.54
N VAL A 57 6.85 -3.95 15.65
CA VAL A 57 5.55 -3.36 16.02
C VAL A 57 5.81 -1.94 16.52
N ARG A 58 5.67 -0.93 15.64
CA ARG A 58 5.65 0.47 16.08
C ARG A 58 4.26 0.84 16.56
N VAL A 59 4.15 1.09 17.85
CA VAL A 59 2.98 1.76 18.42
C VAL A 59 3.32 3.23 18.55
N LEU A 60 2.76 4.07 17.67
CA LEU A 60 2.83 5.52 17.79
C LEU A 60 1.90 5.96 18.92
N CYS A 61 2.29 5.72 20.17
CA CYS A 61 1.56 6.15 21.36
C CYS A 61 2.19 7.45 21.87
N THR A 62 1.38 8.48 22.12
CA THR A 62 1.86 9.76 22.69
C THR A 62 2.32 9.63 24.16
N ARG A 63 2.18 8.45 24.78
CA ARG A 63 2.66 8.09 26.13
C ARG A 63 3.22 6.66 26.15
N THR A 64 4.53 6.49 26.29
CA THR A 64 5.22 5.25 25.87
C THR A 64 5.69 4.31 27.00
N GLY A 65 5.59 4.70 28.27
CA GLY A 65 6.33 4.05 29.38
C GLY A 65 6.21 2.52 29.55
N PRO A 66 5.01 1.91 29.56
CA PRO A 66 4.87 0.46 29.76
C PRO A 66 5.08 -0.39 28.49
N LEU A 67 4.86 0.21 27.32
CA LEU A 67 4.82 -0.47 26.04
C LEU A 67 6.24 -0.65 25.46
N ASP A 68 7.09 0.35 25.63
CA ASP A 68 8.50 0.31 25.22
C ASP A 68 9.26 -0.83 25.90
N ARG A 69 9.06 -1.03 27.22
CA ARG A 69 9.70 -2.14 27.96
C ARG A 69 9.21 -3.51 27.50
N PHE A 70 7.94 -3.63 27.15
CA PHE A 70 7.39 -4.90 26.70
C PHE A 70 7.94 -5.31 25.34
N LEU A 71 7.98 -4.38 24.39
CA LEU A 71 8.56 -4.61 23.05
C LEU A 71 10.04 -5.00 23.15
N GLN A 72 10.81 -4.33 24.03
CA GLN A 72 12.19 -4.70 24.35
C GLN A 72 12.36 -6.13 24.90
N THR A 73 11.37 -6.61 25.66
CA THR A 73 11.45 -7.92 26.33
C THR A 73 10.96 -9.06 25.44
N CYS A 74 10.16 -8.77 24.41
CA CYS A 74 9.48 -9.79 23.61
C CYS A 74 10.08 -10.01 22.22
N GLY A 75 11.05 -9.22 21.76
CA GLY A 75 11.76 -9.42 20.48
C GLY A 75 12.31 -10.84 20.27
N GLU A 76 12.55 -11.61 21.34
CA GLU A 76 13.10 -12.96 21.25
C GLU A 76 12.08 -14.08 20.94
N ARG A 77 10.76 -13.81 20.87
CA ARG A 77 9.68 -14.84 20.73
C ARG A 77 8.50 -14.39 19.84
N PRO A 78 8.56 -14.56 18.49
CA PRO A 78 7.57 -14.02 17.54
C PRO A 78 6.15 -14.60 17.65
N ASP A 79 6.00 -15.82 18.16
CA ASP A 79 4.72 -16.53 18.33
C ASP A 79 3.92 -16.06 19.56
N LEU A 80 4.62 -15.67 20.63
CA LEU A 80 4.02 -15.10 21.84
C LEU A 80 3.81 -13.58 21.73
N LEU A 81 4.49 -12.94 20.78
CA LEU A 81 4.39 -11.52 20.50
C LEU A 81 3.00 -11.15 19.98
N ALA A 82 2.47 -11.82 18.95
CA ALA A 82 1.23 -11.38 18.28
C ALA A 82 0.03 -11.24 19.22
N ARG A 83 -0.31 -12.28 20.00
CA ARG A 83 -1.45 -12.23 20.93
C ARG A 83 -1.24 -11.28 22.11
N ARG A 84 -0.01 -11.17 22.64
CA ARG A 84 0.28 -10.26 23.75
C ARG A 84 0.37 -8.82 23.30
N VAL A 85 0.82 -8.56 22.08
CA VAL A 85 0.79 -7.23 21.44
C VAL A 85 -0.66 -6.77 21.29
N LEU A 86 -1.58 -7.63 20.84
CA LEU A 86 -3.00 -7.28 20.76
C LEU A 86 -3.59 -6.93 22.14
N ASP A 87 -3.25 -7.68 23.20
CA ASP A 87 -3.69 -7.38 24.57
C ASP A 87 -3.06 -6.10 25.15
N LEU A 88 -1.92 -5.64 24.62
CA LEU A 88 -1.31 -4.38 25.03
C LEU A 88 -1.86 -3.20 24.25
N LEU A 89 -2.09 -3.38 22.95
CA LEU A 89 -2.75 -2.38 22.11
C LEU A 89 -4.16 -2.08 22.62
N SER A 90 -4.89 -3.10 23.09
CA SER A 90 -6.21 -2.92 23.70
C SER A 90 -6.21 -2.04 24.95
N ARG A 91 -5.06 -1.89 25.61
CA ARG A 91 -4.88 -1.10 26.83
C ARG A 91 -4.14 0.22 26.59
N ALA A 92 -3.70 0.48 25.36
CA ALA A 92 -2.92 1.65 25.02
C ALA A 92 -3.80 2.91 25.02
N ILE A 93 -3.52 3.88 25.88
CA ILE A 93 -4.29 5.13 25.91
C ILE A 93 -3.77 6.08 24.83
N GLY A 94 -4.68 6.64 24.02
CA GLY A 94 -4.32 7.59 22.95
C GLY A 94 -3.71 6.93 21.71
N LEU A 95 -4.08 5.68 21.45
CA LEU A 95 -3.68 4.96 20.25
C LEU A 95 -4.52 5.41 19.06
N GLU A 96 -3.95 6.20 18.15
CA GLU A 96 -4.66 6.74 16.99
C GLU A 96 -4.41 5.95 15.70
N ALA A 97 -3.28 5.23 15.61
CA ALA A 97 -2.91 4.48 14.42
C ALA A 97 -2.17 3.20 14.77
N VAL A 98 -2.51 2.12 14.06
CA VAL A 98 -1.80 0.83 14.14
C VAL A 98 -1.42 0.34 12.74
N TYR A 99 -0.22 -0.17 12.63
CA TYR A 99 0.30 -0.83 11.44
C TYR A 99 0.75 -2.25 11.78
N PHE A 100 0.30 -3.22 10.99
CA PHE A 100 0.69 -4.62 11.09
C PHE A 100 1.46 -5.06 9.85
N GLY A 101 2.75 -5.34 9.99
CA GLY A 101 3.54 -6.00 8.96
C GLY A 101 3.49 -7.52 9.12
N SER A 102 3.12 -8.25 8.07
CA SER A 102 3.19 -9.72 7.98
C SER A 102 2.61 -10.50 9.17
N PHE A 103 1.45 -10.07 9.68
CA PHE A 103 0.88 -10.52 10.95
C PHE A 103 0.24 -11.93 10.92
N GLY A 104 0.39 -12.67 9.81
CA GLY A 104 -0.24 -13.98 9.64
C GLY A 104 -1.76 -13.85 9.53
N LEU A 105 -2.51 -14.02 10.62
CA LEU A 105 -3.97 -13.92 10.66
C LEU A 105 -4.44 -12.99 11.80
N LEU A 106 -5.19 -11.95 11.47
CA LEU A 106 -5.83 -11.04 12.43
C LEU A 106 -7.35 -11.30 12.49
N ASP A 107 -7.89 -11.51 13.69
CA ASP A 107 -9.35 -11.49 13.90
C ASP A 107 -9.80 -10.07 14.19
N LEU A 108 -10.60 -9.49 13.28
CA LEU A 108 -11.10 -8.13 13.40
C LEU A 108 -12.07 -7.96 14.58
N ALA A 109 -12.59 -9.04 15.16
CA ALA A 109 -13.37 -8.99 16.38
C ALA A 109 -12.56 -8.46 17.57
N ASP A 110 -11.23 -8.68 17.58
CA ASP A 110 -10.35 -8.22 18.65
C ASP A 110 -10.29 -6.68 18.75
N LEU A 111 -10.62 -5.98 17.66
CA LEU A 111 -10.70 -4.52 17.62
C LEU A 111 -11.80 -3.96 18.53
N GLN A 112 -12.76 -4.77 18.96
CA GLN A 112 -13.80 -4.34 19.92
C GLN A 112 -13.20 -3.90 21.27
N CYS A 113 -12.05 -4.47 21.63
CA CYS A 113 -11.36 -4.18 22.87
C CYS A 113 -10.35 -3.05 22.71
N TRP A 114 -10.21 -2.49 21.51
CA TRP A 114 -9.21 -1.49 21.23
C TRP A 114 -9.62 -0.09 21.68
N PRO A 115 -8.64 0.82 21.85
CA PRO A 115 -8.89 2.19 22.23
C PRO A 115 -9.85 2.86 21.27
N THR A 116 -10.79 3.62 21.81
CA THR A 116 -11.83 4.26 20.99
C THR A 116 -11.24 5.29 20.06
N GLU A 117 -10.05 5.82 20.35
CA GLU A 117 -9.35 6.85 19.58
C GLU A 117 -8.73 6.33 18.27
N LEU A 118 -8.72 5.02 18.02
CA LEU A 118 -8.12 4.45 16.81
C LEU A 118 -8.77 5.01 15.55
N ALA A 119 -7.98 5.78 14.79
CA ALA A 119 -8.38 6.47 13.58
C ALA A 119 -7.86 5.82 12.30
N SER A 120 -6.76 5.06 12.40
CA SER A 120 -6.12 4.40 11.26
C SER A 120 -5.71 2.97 11.60
N LEU A 121 -6.05 2.03 10.71
CA LEU A 121 -5.62 0.64 10.79
C LEU A 121 -5.01 0.22 9.46
N SER A 122 -3.76 -0.23 9.51
CA SER A 122 -3.04 -0.66 8.32
C SER A 122 -2.45 -2.05 8.52
N MET A 123 -2.46 -2.86 7.47
CA MET A 123 -1.90 -4.20 7.47
C MET A 123 -1.28 -4.53 6.11
N TRP A 124 -0.16 -5.24 6.15
CA TRP A 124 0.56 -5.72 4.99
C TRP A 124 0.79 -7.23 5.06
N ALA A 125 0.61 -7.92 3.92
CA ALA A 125 0.93 -9.33 3.70
C ALA A 125 0.46 -10.29 4.82
N GLY A 126 -0.84 -10.51 4.91
CA GLY A 126 -1.41 -11.49 5.83
C GLY A 126 -2.86 -11.79 5.50
N ASP A 127 -3.61 -12.27 6.47
CA ASP A 127 -5.02 -12.58 6.35
C ASP A 127 -5.81 -11.91 7.48
N VAL A 128 -7.06 -11.58 7.19
CA VAL A 128 -8.03 -11.13 8.19
C VAL A 128 -9.21 -12.09 8.24
N THR A 129 -9.72 -12.35 9.44
CA THR A 129 -10.99 -13.02 9.68
C THR A 129 -11.86 -12.15 10.57
N TYR A 130 -13.10 -12.56 10.81
CA TYR A 130 -13.99 -11.86 11.71
C TYR A 130 -14.94 -12.87 12.37
N SER A 131 -14.75 -13.08 13.66
CA SER A 131 -15.58 -14.00 14.47
C SER A 131 -16.96 -13.44 14.84
N ASN A 132 -17.36 -12.31 14.26
CA ASN A 132 -18.70 -11.70 14.30
C ASN A 132 -19.30 -11.61 15.71
N PRO A 133 -18.65 -10.88 16.64
CA PRO A 133 -19.14 -10.74 18.01
C PRO A 133 -20.52 -10.08 18.03
N THR A 134 -21.33 -10.47 19.01
CA THR A 134 -22.67 -9.91 19.24
C THR A 134 -22.67 -9.17 20.58
N PRO A 135 -22.87 -7.83 20.61
CA PRO A 135 -23.11 -6.94 19.47
C PRO A 135 -21.84 -6.67 18.63
N PRO A 136 -22.00 -6.30 17.33
CA PRO A 136 -20.86 -5.97 16.48
C PRO A 136 -20.13 -4.72 17.00
N PRO A 137 -18.80 -4.63 16.85
CA PRO A 137 -18.05 -3.48 17.28
C PRO A 137 -18.46 -2.26 16.45
N ARG A 138 -18.48 -1.10 17.08
CA ARG A 138 -18.70 0.17 16.39
C ARG A 138 -17.44 1.02 16.52
N LEU A 139 -16.58 0.94 15.51
CA LEU A 139 -15.30 1.66 15.47
C LEU A 139 -15.54 3.07 14.93
N ALA A 140 -16.19 3.91 15.74
CA ALA A 140 -16.67 5.22 15.32
C ALA A 140 -15.55 6.19 14.94
N ASN A 141 -14.34 6.04 15.47
CA ASN A 141 -13.23 6.92 15.11
C ASN A 141 -12.37 6.38 13.98
N LEU A 142 -12.55 5.12 13.56
CA LEU A 142 -11.76 4.54 12.49
C LEU A 142 -12.15 5.15 11.15
N ARG A 143 -11.26 5.97 10.59
CA ARG A 143 -11.46 6.70 9.33
C ARG A 143 -10.72 6.10 8.15
N LEU A 144 -9.63 5.38 8.42
CA LEU A 144 -8.71 4.88 7.40
C LEU A 144 -8.41 3.40 7.64
N VAL A 145 -8.58 2.61 6.58
CA VAL A 145 -8.16 1.20 6.54
C VAL A 145 -7.25 1.00 5.34
N SER A 146 -6.07 0.41 5.54
CA SER A 146 -5.11 0.19 4.45
C SER A 146 -4.54 -1.22 4.47
N TRP A 147 -4.88 -2.01 3.46
CA TRP A 147 -4.60 -3.43 3.35
C TRP A 147 -3.87 -3.70 2.04
N SER A 148 -2.60 -4.06 2.10
CA SER A 148 -1.83 -4.44 0.92
C SER A 148 -1.38 -5.89 1.03
N GLY A 149 -1.77 -6.72 0.06
CA GLY A 149 -1.54 -8.17 0.09
C GLY A 149 -2.29 -8.88 1.23
N VAL A 150 -3.39 -8.32 1.74
CA VAL A 150 -4.15 -8.90 2.85
C VAL A 150 -5.35 -9.70 2.34
N GLY A 151 -5.38 -11.00 2.60
CA GLY A 151 -6.50 -11.86 2.26
C GLY A 151 -7.69 -11.68 3.21
N VAL A 152 -8.87 -11.43 2.65
CA VAL A 152 -10.13 -11.36 3.42
C VAL A 152 -10.74 -12.76 3.48
N ARG A 153 -10.82 -13.36 4.67
CA ARG A 153 -11.22 -14.77 4.86
C ARG A 153 -12.54 -14.90 5.63
N GLY A 154 -13.33 -15.90 5.25
CA GLY A 154 -14.56 -16.25 5.97
C GLY A 154 -15.55 -15.09 6.02
N GLU A 155 -16.04 -14.75 7.21
CA GLU A 155 -17.02 -13.67 7.40
C GLU A 155 -16.40 -12.26 7.53
N ALA A 156 -15.09 -12.09 7.25
CA ALA A 156 -14.41 -10.79 7.35
C ALA A 156 -15.04 -9.70 6.48
N GLU A 157 -15.70 -10.04 5.38
CA GLU A 157 -16.44 -9.07 4.57
C GLU A 157 -17.54 -8.36 5.38
N SER A 158 -18.15 -9.02 6.36
CA SER A 158 -19.19 -8.43 7.20
C SER A 158 -18.66 -7.40 8.19
N PHE A 159 -17.34 -7.29 8.38
CA PHE A 159 -16.71 -6.17 9.07
C PHE A 159 -16.83 -4.87 8.26
N PHE A 160 -16.82 -4.97 6.92
CA PHE A 160 -16.88 -3.83 6.02
C PHE A 160 -18.30 -3.39 5.70
N ARG A 161 -18.93 -2.81 6.71
CA ARG A 161 -20.25 -2.20 6.57
C ARG A 161 -20.35 -0.92 7.40
N PRO A 162 -21.17 0.06 6.98
CA PRO A 162 -21.36 1.30 7.74
C PRO A 162 -21.82 1.09 9.19
N ALA A 163 -22.48 -0.04 9.50
CA ALA A 163 -22.87 -0.36 10.87
C ALA A 163 -21.67 -0.57 11.82
N VAL A 164 -20.56 -1.12 11.30
CA VAL A 164 -19.32 -1.39 12.04
C VAL A 164 -18.36 -0.21 11.93
N LEU A 165 -18.25 0.36 10.72
CA LEU A 165 -17.31 1.42 10.35
C LEU A 165 -18.06 2.68 9.87
N PRO A 166 -18.82 3.37 10.74
CA PRO A 166 -19.73 4.43 10.32
C PRO A 166 -19.04 5.67 9.76
N ASN A 167 -17.80 5.93 10.15
CA ASN A 167 -17.03 7.12 9.77
C ASN A 167 -15.82 6.78 8.88
N LEU A 168 -15.83 5.61 8.23
CA LEU A 168 -14.78 5.24 7.28
C LEU A 168 -14.79 6.22 6.11
N CYS A 169 -13.70 6.95 5.93
CA CYS A 169 -13.54 7.94 4.86
C CYS A 169 -12.69 7.41 3.72
N CYS A 170 -11.74 6.52 4.01
CA CYS A 170 -10.86 5.96 3.00
C CYS A 170 -10.49 4.50 3.26
N ILE A 171 -10.43 3.74 2.17
CA ILE A 171 -9.91 2.39 2.17
C ILE A 171 -8.90 2.20 1.04
N SER A 172 -7.76 1.61 1.38
CA SER A 172 -6.77 1.14 0.43
C SER A 172 -6.74 -0.37 0.48
N HIS A 173 -6.97 -1.06 -0.63
CA HIS A 173 -6.94 -2.52 -0.72
C HIS A 173 -6.25 -2.97 -2.00
N GLY A 174 -5.07 -3.55 -1.88
CA GLY A 174 -4.21 -3.91 -3.02
C GLY A 174 -3.76 -5.36 -3.01
N TYR A 175 -3.55 -5.94 -4.21
CA TYR A 175 -2.83 -7.21 -4.41
C TYR A 175 -3.36 -8.40 -3.61
N ALA A 176 -4.66 -8.45 -3.37
CA ALA A 176 -5.33 -9.56 -2.70
C ALA A 176 -6.70 -9.83 -3.34
N ALA A 177 -7.38 -10.89 -2.90
CA ALA A 177 -8.73 -11.19 -3.36
C ALA A 177 -9.67 -10.00 -3.07
N SER A 178 -10.50 -9.65 -4.05
CA SER A 178 -11.46 -8.56 -3.95
C SER A 178 -12.61 -8.95 -3.01
N PHE A 179 -13.15 -7.95 -2.31
CA PHE A 179 -14.38 -8.03 -1.53
C PHE A 179 -15.29 -6.84 -1.89
N ARG A 180 -16.53 -6.84 -1.37
CA ARG A 180 -17.52 -5.83 -1.75
C ARG A 180 -17.61 -4.67 -0.76
N LEU A 181 -17.71 -3.47 -1.31
CA LEU A 181 -17.91 -2.20 -0.59
C LEU A 181 -19.21 -1.49 -1.01
N ASP A 182 -20.13 -2.19 -1.68
CA ASP A 182 -21.38 -1.64 -2.22
C ASP A 182 -22.28 -0.99 -1.14
N ALA A 183 -22.14 -1.41 0.12
CA ALA A 183 -22.92 -0.88 1.23
C ALA A 183 -22.46 0.50 1.72
N PHE A 184 -21.26 0.95 1.33
CA PHE A 184 -20.73 2.25 1.75
C PHE A 184 -21.23 3.39 0.84
N PRO A 185 -21.32 4.63 1.37
CA PRO A 185 -21.68 5.78 0.57
C PRO A 185 -20.65 6.03 -0.54
N SER A 186 -21.10 6.66 -1.63
CA SER A 186 -20.23 7.03 -2.75
C SER A 186 -19.12 8.02 -2.37
N THR A 187 -19.22 8.69 -1.23
CA THR A 187 -18.19 9.58 -0.68
C THR A 187 -16.96 8.85 -0.12
N LEU A 188 -17.07 7.54 0.19
CA LEU A 188 -15.92 6.77 0.65
C LEU A 188 -14.89 6.69 -0.49
N ARG A 189 -13.66 7.11 -0.23
CA ARG A 189 -12.57 7.04 -1.19
C ARG A 189 -11.93 5.65 -1.19
N VAL A 190 -11.72 5.08 -2.36
CA VAL A 190 -11.16 3.74 -2.53
C VAL A 190 -9.86 3.82 -3.31
N ILE A 191 -8.82 3.17 -2.82
CA ILE A 191 -7.60 2.90 -3.57
C ILE A 191 -7.51 1.39 -3.74
N SER A 192 -7.46 0.91 -4.97
CA SER A 192 -7.45 -0.52 -5.21
C SER A 192 -6.89 -0.86 -6.58
N ASN A 193 -6.31 -2.05 -6.72
CA ASN A 193 -5.98 -2.60 -8.04
C ASN A 193 -7.17 -3.29 -8.70
N THR A 194 -8.32 -3.40 -8.02
CA THR A 194 -9.56 -3.98 -8.55
C THR A 194 -10.80 -3.19 -8.17
N ASN A 195 -11.89 -3.31 -8.94
CA ASN A 195 -13.15 -2.66 -8.60
C ASN A 195 -13.84 -3.38 -7.41
N LEU A 196 -14.01 -2.67 -6.31
CA LEU A 196 -14.65 -3.17 -5.08
C LEU A 196 -16.15 -2.79 -4.96
N ARG A 197 -16.69 -2.07 -5.96
CA ARG A 197 -18.06 -1.54 -5.97
C ARG A 197 -18.73 -1.87 -7.30
N VAL A 198 -19.47 -2.97 -7.33
CA VAL A 198 -20.04 -3.54 -8.55
C VAL A 198 -21.46 -3.03 -8.81
N SER A 199 -22.21 -2.64 -7.77
CA SER A 199 -23.64 -2.34 -7.89
C SER A 199 -24.02 -0.85 -7.86
N LEU A 200 -23.05 0.06 -7.68
CA LEU A 200 -23.30 1.50 -7.58
C LEU A 200 -23.16 2.17 -8.96
N ASP A 201 -23.81 3.32 -9.13
CA ASP A 201 -23.67 4.17 -10.32
C ASP A 201 -22.19 4.34 -10.67
N SER A 202 -21.82 3.88 -11.87
CA SER A 202 -20.42 3.70 -12.27
C SER A 202 -19.67 5.02 -12.32
N ALA A 203 -20.36 6.12 -12.62
CA ALA A 203 -19.77 7.45 -12.73
C ALA A 203 -19.35 8.04 -11.38
N THR A 204 -20.20 7.94 -10.35
CA THR A 204 -19.89 8.49 -9.01
C THR A 204 -18.83 7.64 -8.30
N THR A 205 -18.87 6.33 -8.52
CA THR A 205 -17.88 5.39 -7.99
C THR A 205 -16.50 5.59 -8.63
N ALA A 206 -16.45 5.83 -9.94
CA ALA A 206 -15.22 6.12 -10.68
C ALA A 206 -14.49 7.36 -10.17
N ASP A 207 -15.22 8.41 -9.79
CA ASP A 207 -14.64 9.68 -9.28
C ASP A 207 -14.02 9.56 -7.89
N THR A 208 -14.43 8.54 -7.13
CA THR A 208 -13.93 8.30 -5.76
C THR A 208 -13.05 7.07 -5.68
N THR A 209 -12.63 6.52 -6.81
CA THR A 209 -11.75 5.36 -6.89
C THR A 209 -10.45 5.73 -7.59
N LEU A 210 -9.33 5.54 -6.89
CA LEU A 210 -7.98 5.58 -7.46
C LEU A 210 -7.55 4.15 -7.76
N TYR A 211 -7.48 3.82 -9.05
CA TYR A 211 -6.97 2.52 -9.47
C TYR A 211 -5.45 2.50 -9.42
N GLY A 212 -4.86 1.52 -8.75
CA GLY A 212 -3.41 1.38 -8.63
C GLY A 212 -2.89 0.12 -9.29
N GLN A 213 -1.84 0.23 -10.10
CA GLN A 213 -1.22 -0.92 -10.76
C GLN A 213 0.30 -0.77 -10.86
N ARG A 214 1.03 -1.90 -10.80
CA ARG A 214 2.47 -1.91 -11.08
C ARG A 214 2.71 -1.81 -12.58
N PHE A 215 3.79 -1.15 -12.97
CA PHE A 215 4.12 -0.97 -14.38
C PHE A 215 4.32 -2.29 -15.12
N ASP A 216 4.98 -3.28 -14.51
CA ASP A 216 5.21 -4.57 -15.18
C ASP A 216 3.90 -5.30 -15.50
N GLY A 217 2.96 -5.37 -14.54
CA GLY A 217 1.63 -5.95 -14.79
C GLY A 217 0.79 -5.16 -15.80
N PHE A 218 1.08 -3.86 -15.96
CA PHE A 218 0.49 -3.03 -17.00
C PHE A 218 1.08 -3.34 -18.38
N VAL A 219 2.41 -3.56 -18.46
CA VAL A 219 3.11 -3.94 -19.69
C VAL A 219 2.71 -5.33 -20.17
N ASP A 220 2.62 -6.30 -19.26
CA ASP A 220 2.25 -7.68 -19.59
C ASP A 220 0.85 -7.74 -20.24
N ALA A 221 -0.13 -7.03 -19.67
CA ALA A 221 -1.47 -6.95 -20.25
C ALA A 221 -1.49 -6.35 -21.66
N LEU A 222 -0.65 -5.36 -21.92
CA LEU A 222 -0.53 -4.73 -23.24
C LEU A 222 0.11 -5.67 -24.26
N ALA A 223 1.14 -6.42 -23.84
CA ALA A 223 1.77 -7.43 -24.68
C ALA A 223 0.78 -8.54 -25.07
N ASP A 224 -0.12 -8.90 -24.16
CA ASP A 224 -1.16 -9.91 -24.37
C ASP A 224 -2.39 -9.37 -25.13
N GLY A 225 -2.45 -8.08 -25.42
CA GLY A 225 -3.61 -7.43 -26.06
C GLY A 225 -4.87 -7.43 -25.18
N ALA A 226 -4.70 -7.61 -23.86
CA ALA A 226 -5.79 -7.61 -22.91
C ALA A 226 -6.29 -6.17 -22.68
N PRO A 227 -7.62 -5.93 -22.66
CA PRO A 227 -8.15 -4.61 -22.29
C PRO A 227 -7.73 -4.26 -20.87
N LEU A 228 -7.34 -3.01 -20.58
CA LEU A 228 -6.93 -2.64 -19.23
C LEU A 228 -8.05 -2.82 -18.19
N ALA A 229 -9.32 -2.75 -18.59
CA ALA A 229 -10.45 -3.11 -17.71
C ALA A 229 -10.26 -4.49 -17.04
N SER A 230 -9.65 -5.44 -17.75
CA SER A 230 -9.41 -6.78 -17.21
C SER A 230 -8.42 -6.79 -16.05
N LEU A 231 -7.43 -5.88 -16.04
CA LEU A 231 -6.49 -5.74 -14.93
C LEU A 231 -7.19 -5.28 -13.65
N PHE A 232 -8.25 -4.48 -13.78
CA PHE A 232 -8.97 -3.92 -12.65
C PHE A 232 -10.16 -4.76 -12.22
N GLY A 233 -10.35 -5.97 -12.78
CA GLY A 233 -11.54 -6.79 -12.52
C GLY A 233 -12.84 -6.02 -12.82
N ALA A 234 -12.76 -5.00 -13.67
CA ALA A 234 -13.89 -4.18 -14.05
C ALA A 234 -14.66 -4.85 -15.18
N SER A 235 -16.00 -4.84 -15.10
CA SER A 235 -16.81 -5.05 -16.29
C SER A 235 -16.48 -3.96 -17.33
N SER A 236 -16.76 -4.23 -18.61
CA SER A 236 -16.50 -3.38 -19.79
C SER A 236 -17.22 -2.02 -19.81
N SER A 237 -17.49 -1.44 -18.64
CA SER A 237 -18.28 -0.23 -18.39
C SER A 237 -17.68 0.62 -17.26
N ALA A 238 -16.49 0.29 -16.75
CA ALA A 238 -15.89 1.02 -15.63
C ALA A 238 -15.04 2.18 -16.14
N HIS A 239 -15.55 3.40 -15.98
CA HIS A 239 -14.76 4.58 -16.24
C HIS A 239 -13.59 4.69 -15.25
N ILE A 240 -12.37 4.85 -15.76
CA ILE A 240 -11.19 5.09 -14.94
C ILE A 240 -10.89 6.59 -14.98
N TYR A 241 -11.20 7.31 -13.89
CA TYR A 241 -10.89 8.74 -13.78
C TYR A 241 -9.55 9.00 -13.11
N HIS A 242 -9.11 8.11 -12.22
CA HIS A 242 -7.87 8.28 -11.47
C HIS A 242 -7.05 7.00 -11.53
N LEU A 243 -5.83 7.11 -12.03
CA LEU A 243 -4.89 5.99 -12.18
C LEU A 243 -3.57 6.32 -11.49
N ARG A 244 -3.05 5.36 -10.75
CA ARG A 244 -1.70 5.36 -10.17
C ARG A 244 -0.91 4.23 -10.79
N ILE A 245 0.24 4.56 -11.36
CA ILE A 245 1.18 3.58 -11.89
C ILE A 245 2.42 3.62 -11.01
N SER A 246 2.73 2.50 -10.37
CA SER A 246 3.91 2.34 -9.51
C SER A 246 5.02 1.61 -10.27
N ASP A 247 6.25 1.69 -9.77
CA ASP A 247 7.35 0.79 -10.15
C ASP A 247 7.74 0.89 -11.64
N ILE A 248 7.92 2.11 -12.15
CA ILE A 248 8.33 2.34 -13.54
C ILE A 248 9.86 2.28 -13.64
N TYR A 249 10.39 1.21 -14.24
CA TYR A 249 11.84 0.97 -14.27
C TYR A 249 12.53 1.28 -15.62
N TYR A 250 11.77 1.58 -16.68
CA TYR A 250 12.32 1.68 -18.04
C TYR A 250 12.16 3.07 -18.65
N ARG A 251 13.16 3.54 -19.41
CA ARG A 251 13.05 4.81 -20.16
C ARG A 251 12.07 4.74 -21.34
N SER A 252 11.87 3.55 -21.92
CA SER A 252 10.85 3.31 -22.95
C SER A 252 9.42 3.36 -22.41
N SER A 253 9.24 3.49 -21.10
CA SER A 253 7.92 3.54 -20.46
C SER A 253 7.08 4.72 -20.94
N PHE A 254 7.66 5.87 -21.28
CA PHE A 254 6.87 7.00 -21.82
C PHE A 254 6.16 6.66 -23.13
N ARG A 255 6.84 5.93 -24.03
CA ARG A 255 6.22 5.48 -25.28
C ARG A 255 5.08 4.50 -25.01
N MET A 256 5.32 3.49 -24.17
CA MET A 256 4.30 2.50 -23.82
C MET A 256 3.09 3.14 -23.12
N LEU A 257 3.33 4.04 -22.16
CA LEU A 257 2.28 4.80 -21.48
C LEU A 257 1.48 5.64 -22.48
N LYS A 258 2.16 6.39 -23.34
CA LYS A 258 1.52 7.23 -24.37
C LYS A 258 0.66 6.39 -25.30
N ASP A 259 1.21 5.31 -25.86
CA ASP A 259 0.49 4.46 -26.81
C ASP A 259 -0.76 3.89 -26.12
N THR A 260 -0.61 3.37 -24.90
CA THR A 260 -1.73 2.83 -24.11
C THR A 260 -2.80 3.87 -23.81
N LEU A 261 -2.39 5.03 -23.30
CA LEU A 261 -3.30 6.14 -22.98
C LEU A 261 -4.00 6.69 -24.23
N SER A 262 -3.44 6.48 -25.42
CA SER A 262 -4.03 6.92 -26.68
C SER A 262 -5.11 5.96 -27.19
N TYR A 263 -4.94 4.65 -26.97
CA TYR A 263 -5.78 3.62 -27.59
C TYR A 263 -6.77 2.96 -26.64
N ASP A 264 -6.56 3.00 -25.32
CA ASP A 264 -7.46 2.31 -24.39
C ASP A 264 -8.76 3.11 -24.15
N PRO A 265 -9.95 2.55 -24.48
CA PRO A 265 -11.22 3.24 -24.33
C PRO A 265 -11.58 3.53 -22.86
N GLU A 266 -11.12 2.73 -21.90
CA GLU A 266 -11.45 2.87 -20.47
C GLU A 266 -10.68 4.05 -19.84
N LEU A 267 -9.55 4.43 -20.43
CA LEU A 267 -8.74 5.60 -20.06
C LEU A 267 -9.15 6.88 -20.79
N THR A 268 -10.22 6.84 -21.61
CA THR A 268 -10.69 8.03 -22.35
C THR A 268 -11.04 9.19 -21.42
N ASN A 269 -11.59 8.88 -20.24
CA ASN A 269 -12.04 9.87 -19.27
C ASN A 269 -11.04 10.10 -18.12
N LEU A 270 -9.79 9.68 -18.29
CA LEU A 270 -8.77 9.86 -17.26
C LEU A 270 -8.62 11.34 -16.90
N LYS A 271 -8.78 11.67 -15.63
CA LYS A 271 -8.62 13.03 -15.07
C LYS A 271 -7.26 13.19 -14.41
N THR A 272 -6.81 12.17 -13.69
CA THR A 272 -5.58 12.24 -12.90
C THR A 272 -4.71 11.00 -13.12
N LEU A 273 -3.41 11.23 -13.34
CA LEU A 273 -2.40 10.19 -13.46
C LEU A 273 -1.29 10.42 -12.43
N TYR A 274 -1.15 9.50 -11.47
CA TYR A 274 -0.06 9.51 -10.50
C TYR A 274 1.09 8.65 -11.01
N LEU A 275 2.29 9.24 -11.10
CA LEU A 275 3.52 8.58 -11.52
C LEU A 275 4.60 8.73 -10.43
N PRO A 276 5.62 7.85 -10.40
CA PRO A 276 6.77 8.03 -9.51
C PRO A 276 7.42 9.40 -9.73
N PRO A 277 8.00 10.01 -8.68
CA PRO A 277 8.53 11.38 -8.76
C PRO A 277 9.50 11.64 -9.91
N GLU A 278 10.34 10.66 -10.21
CA GLU A 278 11.31 10.69 -11.29
C GLU A 278 10.69 10.67 -12.70
N PHE A 279 9.40 10.31 -12.83
CA PHE A 279 8.62 10.35 -14.07
C PHE A 279 7.57 11.46 -14.10
N ALA A 280 7.16 11.98 -12.95
CA ALA A 280 6.15 13.03 -12.84
C ALA A 280 6.71 14.44 -13.08
N CYS A 281 8.03 14.62 -13.01
CA CYS A 281 8.70 15.89 -13.28
C CYS A 281 9.19 15.95 -14.72
N ARG A 282 8.79 16.98 -15.49
CA ARG A 282 9.36 17.25 -16.81
C ARG A 282 10.86 17.54 -16.65
N PRO A 283 11.78 16.77 -17.26
CA PRO A 283 13.20 16.93 -17.02
C PRO A 283 13.66 18.30 -17.52
N SER A 284 14.18 19.09 -16.60
CA SER A 284 14.89 20.32 -16.93
C SER A 284 16.37 19.98 -17.09
N LYS A 285 16.78 19.79 -18.35
CA LYS A 285 18.16 19.62 -18.85
C LYS A 285 18.76 18.22 -18.66
N LEU A 286 18.78 17.47 -19.77
CA LEU A 286 19.53 16.24 -19.95
C LEU A 286 20.31 16.31 -21.29
N SER A 287 21.34 15.46 -21.43
CA SER A 287 22.42 15.61 -22.42
C SER A 287 22.04 15.14 -23.84
N GLU A 288 22.77 15.59 -24.87
CA GLU A 288 22.46 15.31 -26.29
C GLU A 288 22.41 13.82 -26.70
N LYS A 289 22.88 12.89 -25.86
CA LYS A 289 22.77 11.43 -26.11
C LYS A 289 21.36 10.86 -25.92
N GLU A 290 20.40 11.66 -25.48
CA GLU A 290 19.08 11.19 -25.02
C GLU A 290 17.91 11.55 -25.97
N ARG A 291 18.22 12.01 -27.21
CA ARG A 291 17.22 12.57 -28.16
C ARG A 291 16.04 11.67 -28.54
N GLY A 292 16.21 10.35 -28.59
CA GLY A 292 15.09 9.43 -28.89
C GLY A 292 14.09 9.30 -27.73
N SER A 293 14.61 9.19 -26.51
CA SER A 293 13.80 9.17 -25.28
C SER A 293 13.05 10.50 -25.07
N LEU A 294 13.67 11.62 -25.46
CA LEU A 294 13.08 12.95 -25.39
C LEU A 294 11.85 13.11 -26.29
N GLN A 295 11.83 12.51 -27.49
CA GLN A 295 10.68 12.62 -28.39
C GLN A 295 9.45 11.87 -27.85
N ASP A 296 9.65 10.66 -27.32
CA ASP A 296 8.56 9.86 -26.74
C ASP A 296 8.00 10.52 -25.47
N GLU A 297 8.88 11.07 -24.65
CA GLU A 297 8.50 11.84 -23.47
C GLU A 297 7.76 13.14 -23.82
N GLU A 298 8.26 13.94 -24.77
CA GLU A 298 7.56 15.14 -25.23
C GLU A 298 6.18 14.82 -25.82
N ALA A 299 6.07 13.71 -26.55
CA ALA A 299 4.80 13.25 -27.10
C ALA A 299 3.83 12.78 -26.01
N PHE A 300 4.32 12.11 -24.96
CA PHE A 300 3.53 11.76 -23.78
C PHE A 300 2.99 13.02 -23.09
N TRP A 301 3.85 14.00 -22.80
CA TRP A 301 3.42 15.25 -22.13
C TRP A 301 2.45 16.06 -22.97
N ARG A 302 2.63 16.09 -24.30
CA ARG A 302 1.67 16.71 -25.22
C ARG A 302 0.30 16.02 -25.15
N LEU A 303 0.28 14.69 -25.17
CA LEU A 303 -0.96 13.92 -25.03
C LEU A 303 -1.68 14.24 -23.71
N MET A 304 -0.96 14.31 -22.59
CA MET A 304 -1.55 14.66 -21.28
C MET A 304 -2.17 16.06 -21.29
N GLN A 305 -1.51 17.03 -21.92
CA GLN A 305 -2.05 18.38 -22.09
C GLN A 305 -3.29 18.42 -22.99
N GLU A 306 -3.25 17.73 -24.13
CA GLU A 306 -4.38 17.63 -25.08
C GLU A 306 -5.61 17.00 -24.42
N LYS A 307 -5.39 15.93 -23.63
CA LYS A 307 -6.44 15.24 -22.86
C LYS A 307 -6.82 15.95 -21.56
N LYS A 308 -6.13 17.04 -21.18
CA LYS A 308 -6.30 17.75 -19.90
C LYS A 308 -6.16 16.84 -18.67
N VAL A 309 -5.28 15.86 -18.74
CA VAL A 309 -4.95 14.98 -17.61
C VAL A 309 -3.99 15.69 -16.68
N GLN A 310 -4.33 15.74 -15.40
CA GLN A 310 -3.41 16.21 -14.37
C GLN A 310 -2.45 15.09 -14.01
N VAL A 311 -1.17 15.25 -14.38
CA VAL A 311 -0.11 14.34 -13.95
C VAL A 311 0.44 14.84 -12.63
N LEU A 312 0.42 13.97 -11.62
CA LEU A 312 0.86 14.27 -10.27
C LEU A 312 2.04 13.39 -9.90
N SER A 313 2.99 13.99 -9.19
CA SER A 313 4.07 13.26 -8.55
C SER A 313 3.53 12.50 -7.36
N ASP A 314 3.87 11.22 -7.29
CA ASP A 314 3.70 10.44 -6.08
C ASP A 314 4.83 10.76 -5.09
N ASP A 315 4.87 12.01 -4.62
CA ASP A 315 5.83 12.51 -3.62
C ASP A 315 5.65 11.83 -2.24
N THR A 316 4.73 10.85 -2.14
CA THR A 316 4.52 10.10 -0.91
C THR A 316 5.66 9.12 -0.60
N GLY A 317 6.52 8.81 -1.59
CA GLY A 317 7.75 8.04 -1.40
C GLY A 317 7.53 6.59 -0.96
N LEU A 318 6.35 6.03 -1.23
CA LEU A 318 5.92 4.71 -0.73
C LEU A 318 5.29 3.90 -1.86
N SER A 319 5.90 2.77 -2.20
CA SER A 319 5.36 1.79 -3.15
C SER A 319 4.02 1.23 -2.65
N PHE A 320 3.21 0.73 -3.58
CA PHE A 320 1.94 0.06 -3.27
C PHE A 320 2.14 -1.18 -2.36
N ASP A 321 3.40 -1.65 -2.26
CA ASP A 321 3.85 -2.78 -1.47
C ASP A 321 4.02 -2.46 0.02
N GLU A 322 4.00 -1.21 0.45
CA GLU A 322 4.35 -0.88 1.84
C GLU A 322 3.15 -0.45 2.70
N GLY A 323 1.93 -0.67 2.19
CA GLY A 323 0.72 -0.70 3.03
C GLY A 323 0.26 0.64 3.61
N CYS A 324 0.83 1.79 3.23
CA CYS A 324 0.46 3.09 3.80
C CYS A 324 0.65 4.28 2.83
N SER A 325 -0.04 4.33 1.69
CA SER A 325 -0.09 5.58 0.92
C SER A 325 -1.44 5.84 0.28
N ILE A 326 -2.36 6.39 1.07
CA ILE A 326 -3.44 7.22 0.54
C ILE A 326 -2.83 8.60 0.25
N PRO A 327 -2.82 9.08 -1.01
CA PRO A 327 -2.32 10.40 -1.35
C PRO A 327 -2.97 11.45 -0.44
N VAL A 328 -2.21 12.46 0.01
CA VAL A 328 -2.71 13.44 1.00
C VAL A 328 -3.98 14.13 0.51
N GLU A 329 -4.06 14.43 -0.78
CA GLU A 329 -5.23 15.00 -1.47
C GLU A 329 -6.45 14.05 -1.50
N TRP A 330 -6.21 12.78 -1.20
CA TRP A 330 -7.18 11.69 -1.15
C TRP A 330 -7.59 11.26 0.26
N ARG A 331 -7.11 11.93 1.31
CA ARG A 331 -7.49 11.65 2.71
C ARG A 331 -8.73 12.39 3.20
N GLY A 332 -9.38 13.16 2.31
CA GLY A 332 -10.48 14.09 2.60
C GLY A 332 -11.58 13.51 3.47
#